data_AF-A0A2V5QNH5-F1
#
_entry.id   AF-A0A2V5QNH5-F1
#
_cell.length_a   1.000
_cell.length_b   1.000
_cell.length_c   1.000
_cell.angle_alpha   90.00
_cell.angle_beta   90.00
_cell.angle_gamma   90.00
#
_symmetry.space_group_name_H-M   'P 1'
#
loop_
_entity.id
_entity.type
_entity.pdbx_description
1 polymer ?
#
loop_
_entity_poly.entity_id
_entity_poly.type
_entity_poly.pdbx_seq_one_letter_code
_entity_poly.pdbx_strand_id
1 'polypeptide(L)'
;MLFNSFQYWIFFLIVAVLFYSVPFRLGKLLLLCASYVFYMWWDPRFIVLILTSTVVNYYLGILLEAASGRPKKFLLVVSLVVNLGILGFFKYYDFFASSLAALLRVPASSVVLQVILPVGVILHIRQPFVHNRCLLGKNEGC
;
A
#
# COMPACT_ATOMS: atom_id res chain seq x y z
N MET A 1 9.23 3.28 6.81
CA MET A 1 10.48 2.50 6.59
C MET A 1 10.33 1.66 5.32
N LEU A 2 11.37 1.56 4.49
CA LEU A 2 11.38 0.64 3.34
C LEU A 2 11.67 -0.80 3.83
N PHE A 3 11.02 -1.79 3.22
CA PHE A 3 11.22 -3.21 3.55
C PHE A 3 12.66 -3.70 3.36
N ASN A 4 13.43 -3.07 2.46
CA ASN A 4 14.83 -3.40 2.21
C ASN A 4 15.79 -2.74 3.23
N SER A 5 15.30 -1.85 4.08
CA SER A 5 16.16 -1.15 5.04
C SER A 5 16.51 -2.03 6.24
N PHE A 6 17.76 -1.94 6.71
CA PHE A 6 18.22 -2.60 7.94
C PHE A 6 17.36 -2.24 9.18
N GLN A 7 16.79 -1.03 9.17
CA GLN A 7 15.90 -0.55 10.22
C GLN A 7 14.61 -1.39 10.36
N TYR A 8 14.11 -1.98 9.27
CA TYR A 8 12.95 -2.88 9.31
C TYR A 8 13.26 -4.18 10.04
N TRP A 9 14.43 -4.77 9.79
CA TRP A 9 14.87 -6.01 10.44
C TRP A 9 15.00 -5.85 11.95
N ILE A 10 15.56 -4.73 12.42
CA ILE A 10 15.65 -4.42 13.86
C ILE A 10 14.24 -4.30 14.46
N PHE A 11 13.35 -3.53 13.84
CA PHE A 11 11.96 -3.36 14.29
C PHE A 11 11.23 -4.71 14.36
N PHE A 12 11.35 -5.52 13.31
CA PHE A 12 10.74 -6.85 13.23
C PHE A 12 11.24 -7.78 14.35
N LEU A 13 12.55 -7.80 14.60
CA LEU A 13 13.15 -8.64 15.64
C LEU A 13 12.64 -8.23 17.04
N ILE A 14 12.57 -6.93 17.33
CA ILE A 14 12.00 -6.41 18.57
C ILE A 14 10.55 -6.85 18.72
N VAL A 15 9.72 -6.65 17.69
CA VAL A 15 8.30 -7.03 17.71
C VAL A 15 8.12 -8.55 17.89
N ALA A 16 8.97 -9.37 17.26
CA ALA A 16 8.92 -10.83 17.36
C ALA A 16 9.25 -11.31 18.78
N VAL A 17 10.30 -10.76 19.41
CA VAL A 17 10.67 -11.07 20.79
C VAL A 17 9.55 -10.66 21.76
N LEU A 18 8.99 -9.45 21.55
CA LEU A 18 7.91 -8.93 22.37
C LEU A 18 6.63 -9.78 22.21
N PHE A 19 6.33 -10.24 21.00
CA PHE A 19 5.21 -11.16 20.74
C PHE A 19 5.37 -12.50 21.46
N TYR A 20 6.56 -13.08 21.48
CA TYR A 20 6.82 -14.34 22.18
C TYR A 20 6.75 -14.20 23.71
N SER A 21 7.06 -13.01 24.23
CA SER A 21 7.07 -12.72 25.67
C SER A 21 5.69 -12.43 26.26
N VAL A 22 4.66 -12.23 25.43
CA VAL A 22 3.35 -11.71 25.83
C VAL A 22 2.27 -12.79 25.61
N PRO A 23 1.25 -12.92 26.48
CA PRO A 23 0.18 -13.90 26.29
C PRO A 23 -0.58 -13.68 24.98
N PHE A 24 -1.04 -14.78 24.37
CA PHE A 24 -1.66 -14.82 23.03
C PHE A 24 -2.75 -13.76 22.76
N ARG A 25 -3.52 -13.38 23.79
CA ARG A 25 -4.55 -12.32 23.66
C ARG A 25 -3.95 -10.94 23.38
N LEU A 26 -2.91 -10.58 24.13
CA LEU A 26 -2.20 -9.31 23.97
C LEU A 26 -1.26 -9.34 22.76
N GLY A 27 -0.75 -10.52 22.39
CA GLY A 27 0.05 -10.70 21.18
C GLY A 27 -0.66 -10.25 19.90
N LYS A 28 -1.97 -10.53 19.77
CA LYS A 28 -2.78 -10.05 18.63
C LYS A 28 -2.85 -8.52 18.56
N LEU A 29 -3.05 -7.86 19.72
CA LEU A 29 -3.08 -6.41 19.79
C LEU A 29 -1.71 -5.80 19.50
N LEU A 30 -0.64 -6.44 20.00
CA LEU A 30 0.74 -6.04 19.73
C LEU A 30 1.07 -6.12 18.24
N LEU A 31 0.69 -7.20 17.55
CA LEU A 31 0.85 -7.30 16.09
C LEU A 31 0.07 -6.21 15.35
N LEU A 32 -1.16 -5.92 15.80
CA LEU A 32 -1.98 -4.86 15.21
C LEU A 32 -1.28 -3.50 15.39
N CYS A 33 -0.88 -3.14 16.61
CA CYS A 33 -0.15 -1.90 16.88
C CYS A 33 1.17 -1.82 16.12
N ALA A 34 1.94 -2.91 16.05
CA ALA A 34 3.19 -2.96 15.31
C ALA A 34 2.99 -2.69 13.81
N SER A 35 1.95 -3.29 13.21
CA SER A 35 1.62 -3.03 11.80
C SER A 35 1.25 -1.57 11.57
N TYR A 36 0.52 -0.93 12.49
CA TYR A 36 0.15 0.47 12.40
C TYR A 36 1.38 1.39 12.49
N VAL A 37 2.28 1.15 13.46
CA VAL A 37 3.53 1.91 13.62
C VAL A 37 4.41 1.80 12.38
N PHE A 38 4.54 0.58 11.84
CA PHE A 38 5.32 0.36 10.64
C PHE A 38 4.77 1.12 9.43
N TYR A 39 3.44 1.09 9.22
CA TYR A 39 2.79 1.80 8.14
C TYR A 39 2.83 3.32 8.30
N MET A 40 2.62 3.85 9.52
CA MET A 40 2.78 5.28 9.83
C MET A 40 4.16 5.80 9.45
N TRP A 41 5.20 5.00 9.70
CA TRP A 41 6.58 5.36 9.39
C TRP A 41 6.89 5.29 7.89
N TRP A 42 6.06 4.63 7.09
CA TRP A 42 6.23 4.62 5.64
C TRP A 42 5.51 5.80 5.00
N ASP A 43 4.21 5.93 5.24
CA ASP A 43 3.45 7.15 4.92
C ASP A 43 2.21 7.21 5.83
N PRO A 44 2.02 8.32 6.58
CA PRO A 44 0.95 8.44 7.56
C PRO A 44 -0.46 8.44 6.95
N ARG A 45 -0.62 8.69 5.64
CA ARG A 45 -1.93 8.73 4.97
C ARG A 45 -2.58 7.35 4.90
N PHE A 46 -1.77 6.30 4.81
CA PHE A 46 -2.27 4.93 4.78
C PHE A 46 -2.89 4.48 6.11
N ILE A 47 -2.68 5.20 7.21
CA ILE A 47 -3.32 4.84 8.47
C ILE A 47 -4.84 4.95 8.42
N VAL A 48 -5.35 5.99 7.75
CA VAL A 48 -6.80 6.21 7.61
C VAL A 48 -7.41 5.04 6.83
N LEU A 49 -6.68 4.55 5.82
CA LEU A 49 -7.08 3.40 5.02
C LEU A 49 -7.11 2.11 5.84
N ILE A 50 -6.04 1.84 6.60
CA ILE A 50 -5.95 0.63 7.44
C ILE A 50 -7.01 0.67 8.55
N LEU A 51 -7.21 1.82 9.21
CA LEU A 51 -8.26 2.00 10.22
C LEU A 51 -9.64 1.73 9.63
N THR A 52 -9.97 2.39 8.52
CA THR A 52 -11.29 2.26 7.89
C THR A 52 -11.53 0.83 7.44
N SER A 53 -10.55 0.19 6.80
CA SER A 53 -10.64 -1.23 6.40
C SER A 53 -10.78 -2.15 7.61
N THR A 54 -10.03 -1.92 8.69
CA THR A 54 -10.12 -2.73 9.92
C THR A 54 -11.51 -2.63 10.54
N VAL A 55 -12.06 -1.41 10.67
CA VAL A 55 -13.38 -1.17 11.24
C VAL A 55 -14.47 -1.81 10.38
N VAL A 56 -14.44 -1.60 9.07
CA VAL A 56 -15.42 -2.18 8.15
C VAL A 56 -15.35 -3.70 8.16
N ASN A 57 -14.15 -4.29 8.09
CA ASN A 57 -13.98 -5.74 8.16
C ASN A 57 -14.43 -6.31 9.50
N TYR A 58 -14.22 -5.60 10.61
CA TYR A 58 -14.68 -6.02 11.92
C TYR A 58 -16.21 -6.10 11.99
N TYR A 59 -16.92 -5.05 11.54
CA TYR A 59 -18.38 -5.05 11.50
C TYR A 59 -18.93 -6.11 10.54
N LEU A 60 -18.33 -6.26 9.36
CA LEU A 60 -18.71 -7.28 8.39
C LEU A 60 -18.47 -8.69 8.92
N GLY A 61 -17.40 -8.90 9.69
CA GLY A 61 -17.09 -10.17 10.34
C GLY A 61 -18.18 -10.59 11.33
N ILE A 62 -18.63 -9.66 12.19
CA ILE A 62 -19.73 -9.90 13.15
C ILE A 62 -21.02 -10.21 12.39
N LEU A 63 -21.34 -9.44 11.35
CA LEU A 63 -22.56 -9.63 10.56
C LEU A 63 -22.54 -10.96 9.79
N LEU A 64 -21.36 -11.41 9.36
CA LEU A 64 -21.14 -12.69 8.69
C LEU A 64 -21.30 -13.87 9.65
N GLU A 65 -20.88 -13.71 10.90
CA GLU A 65 -21.04 -14.71 11.96
C GLU A 65 -22.50 -14.88 12.38
N ALA A 66 -23.26 -13.78 12.39
CA ALA A 66 -24.71 -13.77 12.65
C ALA A 66 -25.56 -14.28 11.48
N ALA A 67 -25.03 -14.30 10.25
CA ALA A 67 -25.78 -14.68 9.05
C ALA A 67 -25.63 -16.16 8.68
N SER A 68 -26.72 -16.93 8.70
CA SER A 68 -26.78 -18.32 8.19
C SER A 68 -27.50 -18.41 6.85
N GLY A 69 -26.89 -19.05 5.85
CA GLY A 69 -27.51 -19.38 4.56
C GLY A 69 -27.14 -18.45 3.38
N ARG A 70 -28.11 -18.16 2.50
CA ARG A 70 -27.93 -17.32 1.28
C ARG A 70 -27.37 -15.91 1.53
N PRO A 71 -27.69 -15.16 2.61
CA PRO A 71 -27.13 -13.83 2.82
C PRO A 71 -25.62 -13.84 3.07
N LYS A 72 -25.03 -14.97 3.49
CA LYS A 72 -23.58 -15.09 3.73
C LYS A 72 -22.75 -14.84 2.46
N LYS A 73 -23.19 -15.33 1.31
CA LYS A 73 -22.50 -15.11 0.02
C LYS A 73 -22.55 -13.64 -0.38
N PHE A 74 -23.68 -12.97 -0.16
CA PHE A 74 -23.81 -11.55 -0.44
C PHE A 74 -22.91 -10.70 0.46
N LEU A 75 -22.87 -11.00 1.78
CA LEU A 75 -21.97 -10.32 2.71
C LEU A 75 -20.49 -10.48 2.33
N LEU A 76 -20.08 -11.65 1.85
CA LEU A 76 -18.71 -11.87 1.36
C LEU A 76 -18.40 -11.00 0.13
N VAL A 77 -19.33 -10.93 -0.84
CA VAL A 77 -19.15 -10.06 -2.02
C VAL A 77 -19.09 -8.60 -1.61
N VAL A 78 -19.95 -8.15 -0.69
CA VAL A 78 -19.92 -6.77 -0.16
C VAL A 78 -18.58 -6.49 0.53
N SER A 79 -18.08 -7.40 1.37
CA SER A 79 -16.77 -7.25 2.02
C SER A 79 -15.64 -7.10 1.00
N LEU A 80 -15.66 -7.94 -0.05
CA LEU A 80 -14.68 -7.87 -1.11
C LEU A 80 -14.76 -6.54 -1.86
N VAL A 81 -15.96 -6.13 -2.28
CA VAL A 81 -16.21 -4.87 -3.00
C VAL A 81 -15.77 -3.66 -2.17
N VAL A 82 -16.04 -3.65 -0.87
CA VAL A 82 -15.63 -2.53 -0.01
C VAL A 82 -14.11 -2.48 0.15
N ASN A 83 -13.43 -3.61 0.39
CA ASN A 83 -11.97 -3.63 0.48
C ASN A 83 -11.30 -3.20 -0.84
N LEU A 84 -11.78 -3.71 -1.98
CA LEU A 84 -11.31 -3.29 -3.30
C LEU A 84 -11.66 -1.83 -3.61
N GLY A 85 -12.83 -1.36 -3.18
CA GLY A 85 -13.25 0.03 -3.34
C GLY A 85 -12.37 1.00 -2.57
N ILE A 86 -12.01 0.68 -1.33
CA ILE A 86 -11.07 1.45 -0.51
C ILE A 86 -9.69 1.49 -1.19
N LEU A 87 -9.21 0.34 -1.69
CA LEU A 87 -7.94 0.26 -2.40
C LEU A 87 -7.95 1.08 -3.71
N GLY A 88 -9.05 1.00 -4.46
CA GLY A 88 -9.28 1.77 -5.68
C GLY A 88 -9.33 3.27 -5.40
N PHE A 89 -10.08 3.70 -4.39
CA PHE A 89 -10.15 5.10 -3.98
C PHE A 89 -8.77 5.68 -3.69
N PHE A 90 -7.92 4.96 -2.96
CA PHE A 90 -6.58 5.43 -2.65
C PHE A 90 -5.68 5.51 -3.89
N LYS A 91 -5.84 4.59 -4.85
CA LYS A 91 -5.11 4.62 -6.13
C LYS A 91 -5.47 5.84 -6.98
N TYR A 92 -6.72 6.29 -6.95
CA TYR A 92 -7.20 7.44 -7.73
C TYR A 92 -7.30 8.73 -6.89
N TYR A 93 -6.81 8.71 -5.65
CA TYR A 93 -6.91 9.84 -4.73
C TYR A 93 -6.18 11.08 -5.27
N ASP A 94 -4.98 10.92 -5.83
CA ASP A 94 -4.23 12.05 -6.40
C ASP A 94 -4.94 12.69 -7.60
N PHE A 95 -5.64 11.90 -8.41
CA PHE A 95 -6.46 12.41 -9.52
C PHE A 95 -7.68 13.18 -9.01
N PHE A 96 -8.31 12.70 -7.95
CA PHE A 96 -9.46 13.37 -7.34
C PHE A 96 -9.04 14.67 -6.64
N ALA A 97 -7.93 14.64 -5.90
CA ALA A 97 -7.36 15.80 -5.21
C ALA A 97 -6.93 16.90 -6.20
N SER A 98 -6.28 16.53 -7.32
CA SER A 98 -5.90 17.48 -8.37
C SER A 98 -7.10 18.05 -9.12
N SER A 99 -8.13 17.24 -9.39
CA SER A 99 -9.37 17.70 -10.04
C SER A 99 -10.16 18.67 -9.15
N LEU A 100 -10.23 18.40 -7.84
CA LEU A 100 -10.90 19.28 -6.88
C LEU A 100 -10.12 20.59 -6.67
N ALA A 101 -8.79 20.53 -6.63
CA ALA A 101 -7.93 21.72 -6.56
C ALA A 101 -8.10 22.62 -7.81
N ALA A 102 -8.21 22.02 -9.00
CA ALA A 102 -8.48 22.73 -10.25
C ALA A 102 -9.87 23.40 -10.25
N LEU A 103 -10.88 22.75 -9.67
CA LEU A 103 -12.24 23.28 -9.56
C LEU A 103 -12.35 24.44 -8.55
N LEU A 104 -11.60 24.39 -7.45
CA LEU A 104 -11.62 25.39 -6.38
C LEU A 104 -10.69 26.60 -6.65
N ARG A 105 -9.96 26.63 -7.78
CA ARG A 105 -9.00 27.71 -8.15
C ARG A 105 -8.02 28.11 -7.03
N VAL A 106 -7.69 27.19 -6.14
CA VAL A 106 -6.64 27.39 -5.13
C VAL A 106 -5.30 27.11 -5.79
N PRO A 107 -4.25 27.93 -5.59
CA PRO A 107 -2.95 27.69 -6.22
C PRO A 107 -2.43 26.30 -5.87
N ALA A 108 -2.28 25.48 -6.90
CA ALA A 108 -1.85 24.08 -6.85
C ALA A 108 -0.34 23.91 -6.54
N SER A 109 0.20 24.71 -5.63
CA SER A 109 1.63 24.73 -5.28
C SER A 109 1.96 24.09 -3.92
N SER A 110 0.97 23.64 -3.15
CA SER A 110 1.20 22.96 -1.85
C SER A 110 0.62 21.55 -1.76
N VAL A 111 -0.14 21.08 -2.77
CA VAL A 111 -0.80 19.76 -2.77
C VAL A 111 -0.45 18.97 -4.04
N VAL A 112 0.75 19.17 -4.60
CA VAL A 112 1.35 18.18 -5.50
C VAL A 112 2.30 17.37 -4.65
N LEU A 113 1.71 16.41 -3.94
CA LEU A 113 2.46 15.34 -3.34
C LEU A 113 3.18 14.62 -4.49
N GLN A 114 4.49 14.82 -4.58
CA GLN A 114 5.39 14.09 -5.48
C GLN A 114 5.46 12.62 -5.06
N VAL A 115 4.32 11.91 -5.08
CA VAL A 115 4.21 10.48 -4.81
C VAL A 115 4.61 9.73 -6.06
N ILE A 116 5.89 9.38 -6.11
CA ILE A 116 6.33 7.98 -6.20
C ILE A 116 5.70 7.11 -7.30
N LEU A 117 5.48 7.61 -8.51
CA LEU A 117 5.46 6.72 -9.67
C LEU A 117 6.54 7.10 -10.69
N PRO A 118 7.77 6.59 -10.47
CA PRO A 118 8.48 6.03 -11.61
C PRO A 118 9.24 4.72 -11.33
N VAL A 119 8.86 3.91 -10.33
CA VAL A 119 9.59 2.63 -10.08
C VAL A 119 8.92 1.42 -10.73
N GLY A 120 7.61 1.44 -11.00
CA GLY A 120 6.87 0.27 -11.52
C GLY A 120 6.76 0.14 -13.06
N VAL A 121 6.97 1.21 -13.83
CA VAL A 121 6.76 1.19 -15.31
C VAL A 121 7.99 1.63 -16.11
N ILE A 122 8.90 2.44 -15.54
CA ILE A 122 10.04 2.99 -16.28
C ILE A 122 11.26 2.05 -16.30
N LEU A 123 11.42 1.13 -15.34
CA LEU A 123 12.61 0.27 -15.29
C LEU A 123 12.63 -0.85 -16.36
N HIS A 124 11.47 -1.38 -16.77
CA HIS A 124 11.41 -2.33 -17.88
C HIS A 124 11.41 -1.65 -19.26
N ILE A 125 10.96 -0.40 -19.35
CA ILE A 125 10.92 0.35 -20.62
C ILE A 125 12.27 1.03 -20.91
N ARG A 126 13.06 1.32 -19.88
CA ARG A 126 14.35 2.04 -19.98
C ARG A 126 15.54 1.14 -19.62
N GLN A 127 15.62 -0.03 -20.24
CA GLN A 127 16.89 -0.69 -20.58
C GLN A 127 17.07 -0.57 -22.11
N PRO A 128 17.27 0.65 -22.63
CA PRO A 128 17.29 0.90 -24.05
C PRO A 128 18.66 0.43 -24.58
N PHE A 129 18.66 -0.29 -25.70
CA PHE A 129 19.00 0.36 -26.96
C PHE A 129 20.29 1.24 -26.99
N VAL A 130 21.31 0.90 -26.20
CA VAL A 130 22.65 1.53 -26.20
C VAL A 130 23.78 0.51 -26.30
N HIS A 131 23.52 -0.81 -26.23
CA HIS A 131 24.60 -1.81 -26.35
C HIS A 131 24.77 -2.45 -27.75
N ASN A 132 23.85 -2.23 -28.71
CA ASN A 132 23.97 -2.87 -30.04
C ASN A 132 24.23 -1.89 -31.20
N ARG A 133 24.75 -0.69 -30.91
CA ARG A 133 25.29 0.23 -31.94
C ARG A 133 26.83 0.24 -32.03
N CYS A 134 27.50 -0.75 -31.41
CA CYS A 134 28.96 -0.96 -31.47
C CYS A 134 29.38 -2.23 -32.23
N LEU A 135 28.54 -2.75 -33.13
CA LEU A 135 28.94 -3.77 -34.13
C LEU A 135 28.93 -3.24 -35.57
N LEU A 136 28.71 -1.92 -35.75
CA LEU A 136 28.92 -1.23 -37.03
C LEU A 136 30.12 -0.30 -36.89
N GLY A 137 31.30 -0.82 -37.20
CA GLY A 137 32.49 -0.03 -37.47
C GLY A 137 33.70 -0.38 -36.62
N LYS A 138 34.48 -1.37 -37.08
CA LYS A 138 35.92 -1.25 -37.43
C LYS A 138 36.73 -2.54 -37.14
N ASN A 139 36.87 -3.36 -38.17
CA ASN A 139 38.01 -4.23 -38.49
C ASN A 139 38.04 -4.19 -40.04
N GLU A 140 38.86 -3.38 -40.69
CA GLU A 140 40.24 -3.70 -41.06
C GLU A 140 40.45 -5.20 -41.37
N GLY A 141 40.47 -5.54 -42.66
CA GLY A 141 40.99 -6.80 -43.18
C GLY A 141 39.99 -7.74 -43.88
N CYS A 142 39.43 -7.33 -45.03
CA CYS A 142 39.50 -8.04 -46.33
C CYS A 142 38.77 -7.24 -47.41
#